data_AF-A0A1H6UQN6-F1
#
_entry.id   AF-A0A1H6UQN6-F1
#
_cell.length_a   1.000
_cell.length_b   1.000
_cell.length_c   1.000
_cell.angle_alpha   90.00
_cell.angle_beta   90.00
_cell.angle_gamma   90.00
#
_symmetry.space_group_name_H-M   'P 1'
#
loop_
_entity.id
_entity.type
_entity.pdbx_description
1 polymer ?
#
loop_
_entity_poly.entity_id
_entity_poly.type
_entity_poly.pdbx_seq_one_letter_code
_entity_poly.pdbx_strand_id
1 'polypeptide(L)'
;MNPTRYILTRSCLQDGSMRLLKYNEPYFPESGPAQFVDDRGKAHEVQIDREAMRVTGLGGLYHDHNLNVNDVLLIRPTAPHHYEVEAVVKPYATPRSRPRSGQTRPGDRPEPRSVGNSGLLGSASLGAANLGATSVREVRVQGGTSGAGRRPRSGPSGGAGRNLSGLGEERRSEASAGAQDSARAQPIPPAFTPQLPRAQPELTPPGPRGAPTKADKRSAVSAAPEPTLPGAPDPAPTAPRPAPTQSQTTPAALAPAPAPAAPQPGSPGLPQPGLAQPGLAQSGLTELEEQLTEFARLTGYRLTPLGDGLVRLSAELGDTYRYSVLLAADPQAVSHPTWTGGEDDHRALISTESDRSRGTPRLTREALAALIEHARLVPLSALDLRGYWRAGNLDLESAASVAEWVGTQLAQRGTFTYVLLTLAAQPAQSVVNVSDLAERLGSAMSLDEMNRVLDTLARPPFSALTPLPGGQFLLRSAVPDLLADLADYAQGVRRRLRPAGE
;
A
#
# COMPACT_ATOMS: atom_id res chain seq x y z
N MET A 1 -30.55 -9.93 -20.73
CA MET A 1 -30.25 -10.86 -19.60
C MET A 1 -29.33 -10.15 -18.63
N ASN A 2 -29.22 -10.62 -17.38
CA ASN A 2 -28.21 -10.08 -16.45
C ASN A 2 -26.80 -10.46 -16.94
N PRO A 3 -25.76 -9.64 -16.72
CA PRO A 3 -24.39 -10.05 -17.04
C PRO A 3 -23.95 -11.21 -16.14
N THR A 4 -23.29 -12.21 -16.72
CA THR A 4 -22.73 -13.33 -15.96
C THR A 4 -21.29 -13.00 -15.54
N ARG A 5 -20.93 -13.32 -14.29
CA ARG A 5 -19.64 -12.96 -13.69
C ARG A 5 -18.68 -14.14 -13.73
N TYR A 6 -17.62 -14.07 -14.53
CA TYR A 6 -16.55 -15.06 -14.54
C TYR A 6 -15.32 -14.55 -13.77
N ILE A 7 -14.58 -15.44 -13.11
CA ILE A 7 -13.34 -15.11 -12.39
C ILE A 7 -12.17 -15.82 -13.07
N LEU A 8 -11.17 -15.07 -13.50
CA LEU A 8 -10.01 -15.58 -14.23
C LEU A 8 -9.08 -16.37 -13.31
N THR A 9 -8.68 -17.55 -13.75
CA THR A 9 -7.69 -18.41 -13.08
C THR A 9 -6.38 -18.46 -13.87
N ARG A 10 -5.30 -18.97 -13.28
CA ARG A 10 -3.99 -19.05 -13.96
C ARG A 10 -4.08 -19.82 -15.29
N SER A 11 -4.80 -20.94 -15.34
CA SER A 11 -4.98 -21.72 -16.57
C SER A 11 -5.94 -21.07 -17.58
N CYS A 12 -6.75 -20.09 -17.18
CA CYS A 12 -7.49 -19.27 -18.14
C CYS A 12 -6.51 -18.40 -18.94
N LEU A 13 -5.63 -17.69 -18.23
CA LEU A 13 -4.64 -16.78 -18.82
C LEU A 13 -3.60 -17.54 -19.66
N GLN A 14 -3.10 -18.68 -19.18
CA GLN A 14 -2.12 -19.49 -19.90
C GLN A 14 -2.67 -20.10 -21.20
N ASP A 15 -3.90 -20.62 -21.17
CA ASP A 15 -4.51 -21.30 -22.32
C ASP A 15 -5.35 -20.34 -23.20
N GLY A 16 -5.35 -19.03 -22.93
CA GLY A 16 -6.17 -18.03 -23.65
C GLY A 16 -7.67 -18.37 -23.69
N SER A 17 -8.23 -18.85 -22.57
CA SER A 17 -9.55 -19.51 -22.57
C SER A 17 -10.34 -19.40 -21.27
N MET A 18 -11.65 -19.58 -21.38
CA MET A 18 -12.62 -19.65 -20.29
C MET A 18 -13.23 -21.05 -20.22
N ARG A 19 -13.54 -21.55 -19.02
CA ARG A 19 -14.38 -22.76 -18.87
C ARG A 19 -15.85 -22.41 -18.75
N LEU A 20 -16.69 -23.21 -19.40
CA LEU A 20 -18.13 -23.23 -19.15
C LEU A 20 -18.38 -23.99 -17.85
N LEU A 21 -19.14 -23.36 -16.95
CA LEU A 21 -19.50 -23.84 -15.62
C LEU A 21 -21.01 -23.68 -15.47
N LYS A 22 -21.62 -24.39 -14.52
CA LYS A 22 -23.09 -24.45 -14.32
C LYS A 22 -23.81 -23.09 -14.23
N TYR A 23 -23.11 -22.00 -13.90
CA TYR A 23 -23.68 -20.65 -13.81
C TYR A 23 -23.52 -19.79 -15.08
N ASN A 24 -22.50 -20.02 -15.91
CA ASN A 24 -22.28 -19.27 -17.16
C ASN A 24 -22.61 -20.08 -18.43
N GLU A 25 -22.67 -21.41 -18.36
CA GLU A 25 -23.12 -22.30 -19.45
C GLU A 25 -24.45 -21.86 -20.11
N PRO A 26 -25.52 -21.45 -19.38
CA PRO A 26 -26.79 -21.06 -20.00
C PRO A 26 -26.71 -19.84 -20.94
N TYR A 27 -25.61 -19.09 -20.89
CA TYR A 27 -25.36 -17.94 -21.75
C TYR A 27 -24.71 -18.33 -23.08
N PHE A 28 -24.20 -19.57 -23.21
CA PHE A 28 -23.53 -20.10 -24.41
C PHE A 28 -24.29 -21.33 -24.92
N PRO A 29 -25.46 -21.14 -25.56
CA PRO A 29 -26.38 -22.24 -25.88
C PRO A 29 -25.89 -23.18 -26.99
N GLU A 30 -24.99 -22.72 -27.87
CA GLU A 30 -24.56 -23.44 -29.07
C GLU A 30 -23.03 -23.41 -29.21
N SER A 31 -22.44 -24.50 -29.69
CA SER A 31 -21.02 -24.54 -30.08
C SER A 31 -20.83 -23.85 -31.43
N GLY A 32 -19.69 -23.18 -31.63
CA GLY A 32 -19.38 -22.48 -32.87
C GLY A 32 -18.52 -21.23 -32.66
N PRO A 33 -18.18 -20.53 -33.75
CA PRO A 33 -17.53 -19.23 -33.67
C PRO A 33 -18.47 -18.20 -33.02
N ALA A 34 -17.88 -17.23 -32.33
CA ALA A 34 -18.56 -16.09 -31.73
C ALA A 34 -17.61 -14.88 -31.63
N GLN A 35 -18.16 -13.70 -31.34
CA GLN A 35 -17.40 -12.48 -31.10
C GLN A 35 -17.63 -11.98 -29.67
N PHE A 36 -16.53 -11.66 -29.00
CA PHE A 36 -16.52 -10.94 -27.72
C PHE A 36 -16.09 -9.49 -28.01
N VAL A 37 -16.95 -8.51 -27.75
CA VAL A 37 -16.69 -7.08 -27.93
C VAL A 37 -16.40 -6.46 -26.57
N ASP A 38 -15.26 -5.78 -26.43
CA ASP A 38 -14.85 -5.19 -25.15
C ASP A 38 -15.37 -3.76 -24.89
N ASP A 39 -15.05 -3.20 -23.72
CA ASP A 39 -15.39 -1.83 -23.30
C ASP A 39 -14.82 -0.73 -24.21
N ARG A 40 -13.87 -1.07 -25.10
CA ARG A 40 -13.30 -0.18 -26.12
C ARG A 40 -13.93 -0.37 -27.50
N GLY A 41 -14.91 -1.27 -27.62
CA GLY A 41 -15.55 -1.63 -28.88
C GLY A 41 -14.69 -2.53 -29.79
N LYS A 42 -13.57 -3.09 -29.30
CA LYS A 42 -12.75 -4.02 -30.08
C LYS A 42 -13.39 -5.40 -30.06
N ALA A 43 -13.61 -5.96 -31.24
CA ALA A 43 -14.09 -7.34 -31.39
C ALA A 43 -12.92 -8.33 -31.32
N HIS A 44 -13.13 -9.42 -30.58
CA HIS A 44 -12.22 -10.54 -30.41
C HIS A 44 -12.93 -11.81 -30.86
N GLU A 45 -12.33 -12.54 -31.81
CA GLU A 45 -12.89 -13.80 -32.31
C GLU A 45 -12.64 -14.94 -31.31
N VAL A 46 -13.69 -15.69 -31.01
CA VAL A 46 -13.64 -16.80 -30.05
C VAL A 46 -14.36 -18.03 -30.58
N GLN A 47 -13.95 -19.22 -30.13
CA GLN A 47 -14.63 -20.47 -30.42
C GLN A 47 -15.29 -21.00 -29.15
N ILE A 48 -16.60 -21.23 -29.20
CA ILE A 48 -17.38 -21.90 -28.15
C ILE A 48 -17.41 -23.40 -28.44
N ASP A 49 -17.05 -24.21 -27.45
CA ASP A 49 -17.10 -25.66 -27.48
C ASP A 49 -17.87 -26.17 -26.25
N ARG A 50 -19.10 -26.65 -26.47
CA ARG A 50 -19.93 -27.27 -25.41
C ARG A 50 -19.58 -28.73 -25.11
N GLU A 51 -18.82 -29.42 -25.96
CA GLU A 51 -18.39 -30.80 -25.70
C GLU A 51 -17.17 -30.79 -24.76
N ALA A 52 -16.20 -29.91 -25.01
CA ALA A 52 -15.07 -29.65 -24.10
C ALA A 52 -15.41 -28.68 -22.95
N MET A 53 -16.63 -28.10 -22.93
CA MET A 53 -17.09 -27.10 -21.97
C MET A 53 -16.11 -25.92 -21.83
N ARG A 54 -15.71 -25.33 -22.96
CA ARG A 54 -14.66 -24.31 -23.06
C ARG A 54 -15.00 -23.23 -24.07
N VAL A 55 -14.46 -22.02 -23.87
CA VAL A 55 -14.38 -20.95 -24.87
C VAL A 55 -12.91 -20.59 -25.06
N THR A 56 -12.42 -20.58 -26.30
CA THR A 56 -11.01 -20.31 -26.64
C THR A 56 -10.88 -19.11 -27.58
N GLY A 57 -9.67 -18.56 -27.72
CA GLY A 57 -9.41 -17.32 -28.49
C GLY A 57 -9.28 -16.05 -27.63
N LEU A 58 -9.55 -16.16 -26.33
CA LEU A 58 -9.61 -15.03 -25.39
C LEU A 58 -8.24 -14.43 -25.01
N GLY A 59 -7.13 -14.99 -25.52
CA GLY A 59 -5.78 -14.51 -25.22
C GLY A 59 -5.53 -13.04 -25.60
N GLY A 60 -6.08 -12.58 -26.73
CA GLY A 60 -5.98 -11.17 -27.16
C GLY A 60 -6.65 -10.23 -26.17
N LEU A 61 -7.92 -10.50 -25.84
CA LEU A 61 -8.70 -9.80 -24.82
C LEU A 61 -7.96 -9.73 -23.46
N TYR A 62 -7.36 -10.85 -23.02
CA TYR A 62 -6.64 -10.89 -21.74
C TYR A 62 -5.37 -10.01 -21.75
N HIS A 63 -4.68 -9.94 -22.88
CA HIS A 63 -3.48 -9.12 -23.06
C HIS A 63 -3.82 -7.63 -23.18
N ASP A 64 -4.75 -7.26 -24.05
CA ASP A 64 -5.14 -5.85 -24.32
C ASP A 64 -5.68 -5.12 -23.07
N HIS A 65 -6.19 -5.87 -22.09
CA HIS A 65 -6.70 -5.35 -20.81
C HIS A 65 -5.78 -5.61 -19.62
N ASN A 66 -4.61 -6.26 -19.82
CA ASN A 66 -3.62 -6.60 -18.79
C ASN A 66 -4.20 -7.43 -17.62
N LEU A 67 -5.01 -8.43 -17.94
CA LEU A 67 -5.78 -9.18 -16.94
C LEU A 67 -4.94 -10.20 -16.16
N ASN A 68 -5.18 -10.24 -14.86
CA ASN A 68 -4.46 -11.03 -13.87
C ASN A 68 -5.34 -12.11 -13.20
N VAL A 69 -4.71 -12.97 -12.42
CA VAL A 69 -5.41 -14.04 -11.71
C VAL A 69 -6.31 -13.44 -10.62
N ASN A 70 -7.57 -13.87 -10.57
CA ASN A 70 -8.68 -13.36 -9.76
C ASN A 70 -9.38 -12.08 -10.28
N ASP A 71 -8.98 -11.55 -11.44
CA ASP A 71 -9.76 -10.53 -12.14
C ASP A 71 -11.06 -11.10 -12.72
N VAL A 72 -11.96 -10.20 -13.12
CA VAL A 72 -13.36 -10.52 -13.37
C VAL A 72 -13.78 -10.09 -14.77
N LEU A 73 -14.42 -11.00 -15.50
CA LEU A 73 -15.18 -10.65 -16.71
C LEU A 73 -16.65 -10.58 -16.36
N LEU A 74 -17.32 -9.50 -16.77
CA LEU A 74 -18.77 -9.40 -16.80
C LEU A 74 -19.21 -9.56 -18.26
N ILE A 75 -19.84 -10.70 -18.57
CA ILE A 75 -20.19 -11.08 -19.94
C ILE A 75 -21.70 -10.95 -20.12
N ARG A 76 -22.13 -10.18 -21.12
CA ARG A 76 -23.53 -9.89 -21.43
C ARG A 76 -23.83 -10.35 -22.87
N PRO A 77 -24.80 -11.26 -23.09
CA PRO A 77 -25.19 -11.64 -24.44
C PRO A 77 -26.01 -10.51 -25.07
N THR A 78 -25.57 -10.05 -26.25
CA THR A 78 -26.15 -8.89 -26.95
C THR A 78 -26.91 -9.31 -28.20
N ALA A 79 -26.40 -10.30 -28.93
CA ALA A 79 -27.08 -10.99 -30.02
C ALA A 79 -26.60 -12.46 -30.11
N PRO A 80 -27.21 -13.34 -30.93
CA PRO A 80 -26.67 -14.68 -31.15
C PRO A 80 -25.19 -14.63 -31.55
N HIS A 81 -24.36 -15.42 -30.87
CA HIS A 81 -22.89 -15.46 -31.02
C HIS A 81 -22.16 -14.11 -30.79
N HIS A 82 -22.81 -13.10 -30.19
CA HIS A 82 -22.19 -11.80 -29.90
C HIS A 82 -22.36 -11.41 -28.43
N TYR A 83 -21.23 -11.17 -27.76
CA TYR A 83 -21.16 -10.94 -26.33
C TYR A 83 -20.41 -9.64 -26.05
N GLU A 84 -21.02 -8.75 -25.29
CA GLU A 84 -20.35 -7.59 -24.70
C GLU A 84 -19.60 -8.04 -23.44
N VAL A 85 -18.35 -7.59 -23.25
CA VAL A 85 -17.47 -8.02 -22.16
C VAL A 85 -16.80 -6.83 -21.49
N GLU A 86 -17.19 -6.58 -20.24
CA GLU A 86 -16.58 -5.58 -19.37
C GLU A 86 -15.54 -6.27 -18.47
N ALA A 87 -14.30 -5.77 -18.52
CA ALA A 87 -13.15 -6.37 -17.82
C ALA A 87 -12.85 -5.63 -16.51
N VAL A 88 -13.43 -6.13 -15.42
CA VAL A 88 -13.22 -5.60 -14.06
C VAL A 88 -11.93 -6.18 -13.49
N VAL A 89 -10.82 -5.50 -13.80
CA VAL A 89 -9.55 -5.63 -13.08
C VAL A 89 -9.80 -5.30 -11.60
N LYS A 90 -9.41 -6.19 -10.69
CA LYS A 90 -9.42 -5.83 -9.27
C LYS A 90 -8.24 -4.90 -8.99
N PRO A 91 -8.44 -3.74 -8.34
CA PRO A 91 -7.31 -3.08 -7.67
C PRO A 91 -6.68 -4.11 -6.71
N TYR A 92 -5.34 -4.22 -6.73
CA TYR A 92 -4.61 -5.32 -6.10
C TYR A 92 -5.05 -5.51 -4.63
N ALA A 93 -5.89 -6.52 -4.41
CA ALA A 93 -6.41 -6.80 -3.08
C ALA A 93 -5.24 -7.32 -2.23
N THR A 94 -4.76 -6.47 -1.31
CA THR A 94 -3.85 -6.87 -0.23
C THR A 94 -4.43 -8.14 0.42
N PRO A 95 -3.59 -9.17 0.64
CA PRO A 95 -4.08 -10.50 0.97
C PRO A 95 -4.80 -10.49 2.32
N ARG A 96 -6.14 -10.43 2.28
CA ARG A 96 -6.99 -10.40 3.48
C ARG A 96 -6.65 -11.60 4.37
N SER A 97 -6.09 -11.30 5.54
CA SER A 97 -5.84 -12.27 6.61
C SER A 97 -7.10 -13.11 6.85
N ARG A 98 -6.97 -14.43 6.77
CA ARG A 98 -8.12 -15.33 6.96
C ARG A 98 -8.75 -15.09 8.33
N PRO A 99 -10.10 -15.05 8.45
CA PRO A 99 -10.75 -15.00 9.75
C PRO A 99 -10.35 -16.23 10.57
N ARG A 100 -9.85 -15.99 11.78
CA ARG A 100 -9.23 -16.99 12.66
C ARG A 100 -10.30 -17.91 13.25
N SER A 101 -10.66 -18.98 12.55
CA SER A 101 -11.59 -20.01 13.00
C SER A 101 -11.01 -20.79 14.19
N GLY A 102 -11.22 -20.27 15.40
CA GLY A 102 -10.61 -20.78 16.63
C GLY A 102 -11.43 -20.44 17.88
N GLN A 103 -12.75 -20.62 17.84
CA GLN A 103 -13.62 -20.44 19.00
C GLN A 103 -13.70 -21.75 19.79
N THR A 104 -12.81 -21.90 20.77
CA THR A 104 -12.73 -23.06 21.66
C THR A 104 -14.00 -23.21 22.49
N ARG A 105 -14.47 -24.45 22.71
CA ARG A 105 -15.56 -24.74 23.65
C ARG A 105 -15.17 -24.35 25.08
N PRO A 106 -15.99 -23.58 25.81
CA PRO A 106 -16.03 -23.61 27.27
C PRO A 106 -17.08 -24.64 27.72
N GLY A 107 -16.72 -25.54 28.63
CA GLY A 107 -17.66 -26.51 29.16
C GLY A 107 -17.10 -27.28 30.34
N ASP A 108 -17.30 -26.75 31.55
CA ASP A 108 -17.59 -27.57 32.72
C ASP A 108 -18.49 -26.81 33.72
N ARG A 109 -18.89 -27.48 34.80
CA ARG A 109 -20.13 -27.25 35.55
C ARG A 109 -20.23 -26.02 36.47
N PRO A 110 -21.47 -25.58 36.77
CA PRO A 110 -21.79 -24.60 37.82
C PRO A 110 -22.21 -25.24 39.15
N GLU A 111 -22.16 -24.46 40.24
CA GLU A 111 -23.00 -24.58 41.45
C GLU A 111 -23.25 -23.18 42.08
N PRO A 112 -24.27 -22.98 42.95
CA PRO A 112 -24.98 -21.68 43.03
C PRO A 112 -24.97 -20.97 44.41
N ARG A 113 -25.81 -19.90 44.52
CA ARG A 113 -26.13 -18.99 45.67
C ARG A 113 -25.38 -17.63 45.60
N SER A 114 -25.91 -16.47 46.04
CA SER A 114 -27.18 -16.18 46.76
C SER A 114 -27.71 -14.73 46.53
N VAL A 115 -29.04 -14.59 46.56
CA VAL A 115 -29.92 -13.47 47.04
C VAL A 115 -29.43 -11.99 47.09
N GLY A 116 -30.27 -11.08 46.54
CA GLY A 116 -30.33 -9.64 46.86
C GLY A 116 -30.54 -8.76 45.61
N ASN A 117 -31.66 -8.10 45.25
CA ASN A 117 -32.89 -7.55 45.87
C ASN A 117 -32.92 -6.00 45.93
N SER A 118 -34.10 -5.40 45.66
CA SER A 118 -34.50 -3.98 45.81
C SER A 118 -34.03 -2.89 44.81
N GLY A 119 -34.92 -1.92 44.52
CA GLY A 119 -34.61 -0.59 43.93
C GLY A 119 -34.94 -0.39 42.42
N LEU A 120 -36.16 -0.18 41.92
CA LEU A 120 -37.25 0.81 42.16
C LEU A 120 -37.06 2.26 41.60
N LEU A 121 -37.95 2.61 40.64
CA LEU A 121 -38.53 3.92 40.28
C LEU A 121 -37.79 4.93 39.34
N GLY A 122 -38.61 5.71 38.60
CA GLY A 122 -38.24 6.74 37.61
C GLY A 122 -38.66 6.37 36.16
N SER A 123 -39.87 6.59 35.66
CA SER A 123 -40.60 7.86 35.39
C SER A 123 -39.94 8.74 34.28
N ALA A 124 -40.62 9.25 33.25
CA ALA A 124 -41.98 9.07 32.72
C ALA A 124 -42.11 9.72 31.30
N SER A 125 -43.34 9.85 30.77
CA SER A 125 -43.80 10.84 29.76
C SER A 125 -43.83 10.49 28.25
N LEU A 126 -45.05 10.16 27.77
CA LEU A 126 -45.78 10.73 26.61
C LEU A 126 -45.09 10.97 25.25
N GLY A 127 -45.74 10.53 24.15
CA GLY A 127 -45.71 11.30 22.89
C GLY A 127 -46.16 10.62 21.59
N ALA A 128 -47.36 11.02 21.09
CA ALA A 128 -47.81 10.99 19.69
C ALA A 128 -47.98 9.64 18.93
N ALA A 129 -48.89 9.65 17.95
CA ALA A 129 -49.24 8.50 17.11
C ALA A 129 -49.24 8.87 15.61
N ASN A 130 -49.02 7.87 14.74
CA ASN A 130 -49.71 7.65 13.45
C ASN A 130 -49.19 6.31 12.86
N LEU A 131 -50.03 5.35 12.46
CA LEU A 131 -50.88 5.31 11.24
C LEU A 131 -50.05 5.38 9.94
N GLY A 132 -50.14 4.34 9.10
CA GLY A 132 -49.51 4.34 7.77
C GLY A 132 -49.17 2.98 7.14
N ALA A 133 -50.01 1.94 7.30
CA ALA A 133 -49.81 0.67 6.60
C ALA A 133 -50.61 0.63 5.29
N THR A 134 -49.94 0.40 4.16
CA THR A 134 -50.59 0.03 2.89
C THR A 134 -49.70 -0.91 2.08
N SER A 135 -50.33 -1.81 1.32
CA SER A 135 -49.68 -2.97 0.70
C SER A 135 -49.90 -3.03 -0.81
N VAL A 136 -48.95 -3.70 -1.47
CA VAL A 136 -49.15 -4.63 -2.60
C VAL A 136 -50.30 -4.32 -3.58
N ARG A 137 -49.93 -3.98 -4.83
CA ARG A 137 -50.39 -4.81 -5.95
C ARG A 137 -49.46 -4.83 -7.17
N GLU A 138 -49.48 -5.97 -7.83
CA GLU A 138 -48.75 -6.38 -9.02
C GLU A 138 -49.77 -6.76 -10.12
N VAL A 139 -49.30 -7.03 -11.35
CA VAL A 139 -49.77 -8.06 -12.31
C VAL A 139 -50.16 -7.56 -13.72
N ARG A 140 -49.43 -8.12 -14.71
CA ARG A 140 -49.71 -8.31 -16.16
C ARG A 140 -49.78 -7.13 -17.14
N VAL A 141 -48.92 -7.24 -18.15
CA VAL A 141 -49.27 -7.15 -19.59
C VAL A 141 -49.12 -8.57 -20.19
N GLN A 142 -49.79 -8.91 -21.30
CA GLN A 142 -49.80 -10.28 -21.86
C GLN A 142 -49.93 -10.32 -23.39
N GLY A 143 -49.12 -11.17 -24.04
CA GLY A 143 -49.25 -11.59 -25.47
C GLY A 143 -48.49 -10.71 -26.48
N GLY A 144 -47.99 -11.23 -27.62
CA GLY A 144 -47.89 -12.65 -28.05
C GLY A 144 -47.64 -12.81 -29.57
N THR A 145 -47.41 -14.06 -30.03
CA THR A 145 -47.31 -14.52 -31.46
C THR A 145 -46.04 -14.10 -32.25
N SER A 146 -45.53 -14.83 -33.27
CA SER A 146 -45.71 -16.23 -33.74
C SER A 146 -44.64 -16.64 -34.80
N GLY A 147 -44.48 -17.96 -35.06
CA GLY A 147 -43.72 -18.56 -36.19
C GLY A 147 -42.38 -19.21 -35.77
N ALA A 148 -42.04 -20.50 -35.95
CA ALA A 148 -42.21 -21.52 -37.02
C ALA A 148 -41.13 -21.46 -38.14
N GLY A 149 -40.37 -22.52 -38.48
CA GLY A 149 -40.32 -23.90 -37.93
C GLY A 149 -39.41 -24.87 -38.75
N ARG A 150 -39.67 -26.19 -38.68
CA ARG A 150 -39.01 -27.37 -39.35
C ARG A 150 -37.81 -28.06 -38.65
N ARG A 151 -37.52 -29.28 -39.15
CA ARG A 151 -36.75 -30.44 -38.59
C ARG A 151 -35.96 -31.14 -39.76
N PRO A 152 -35.35 -32.35 -39.62
CA PRO A 152 -34.17 -32.76 -38.80
C PRO A 152 -33.15 -33.65 -39.59
N ARG A 153 -32.05 -34.10 -38.96
CA ARG A 153 -31.29 -35.37 -39.22
C ARG A 153 -30.21 -35.54 -38.12
N SER A 154 -30.30 -36.53 -37.21
CA SER A 154 -29.87 -37.95 -37.28
C SER A 154 -28.41 -38.19 -36.83
N GLY A 155 -28.20 -39.04 -35.80
CA GLY A 155 -26.90 -39.34 -35.15
C GLY A 155 -25.95 -40.28 -35.91
N PRO A 156 -24.99 -40.99 -35.26
CA PRO A 156 -25.16 -41.80 -34.03
C PRO A 156 -24.12 -41.49 -32.89
N SER A 157 -24.43 -41.62 -31.60
CA SER A 157 -24.43 -42.82 -30.70
C SER A 157 -23.05 -43.39 -30.28
N GLY A 158 -22.80 -43.43 -28.96
CA GLY A 158 -21.74 -44.23 -28.31
C GLY A 158 -21.00 -43.53 -27.16
N GLY A 159 -21.07 -44.05 -25.93
CA GLY A 159 -20.31 -43.49 -24.78
C GLY A 159 -20.88 -43.89 -23.40
N ALA A 160 -20.45 -45.02 -22.85
CA ALA A 160 -20.99 -45.60 -21.62
C ALA A 160 -20.84 -44.70 -20.37
N GLY A 161 -21.95 -44.47 -19.65
CA GLY A 161 -21.95 -43.84 -18.34
C GLY A 161 -21.70 -44.82 -17.19
N ARG A 162 -21.09 -44.34 -16.09
CA ARG A 162 -21.09 -45.03 -14.78
C ARG A 162 -21.35 -44.05 -13.64
N ASN A 163 -22.48 -44.30 -12.98
CA ASN A 163 -22.92 -43.94 -11.62
C ASN A 163 -21.95 -43.15 -10.73
N LEU A 164 -22.49 -42.12 -10.06
CA LEU A 164 -22.60 -42.11 -8.59
C LEU A 164 -23.63 -41.08 -8.13
N SER A 165 -24.79 -41.55 -7.68
CA SER A 165 -25.80 -40.75 -6.97
C SER A 165 -25.56 -40.85 -5.46
N GLY A 166 -25.62 -39.75 -4.71
CA GLY A 166 -25.36 -39.81 -3.26
C GLY A 166 -25.62 -38.54 -2.45
N LEU A 167 -26.86 -38.44 -1.95
CA LEU A 167 -27.28 -37.67 -0.75
C LEU A 167 -27.20 -36.12 -0.81
N GLY A 168 -28.00 -35.44 0.03
CA GLY A 168 -27.74 -34.04 0.40
C GLY A 168 -28.86 -33.00 0.29
N GLU A 169 -30.16 -33.36 0.27
CA GLU A 169 -31.21 -32.37 0.56
C GLU A 169 -31.27 -32.07 2.07
N GLU A 170 -30.83 -30.90 2.49
CA GLU A 170 -31.34 -30.26 3.71
C GLU A 170 -31.69 -28.78 3.47
N ARG A 171 -32.85 -28.37 3.99
CA ARG A 171 -33.35 -27.00 3.92
C ARG A 171 -33.04 -26.30 5.25
N ARG A 172 -32.63 -25.03 5.22
CA ARG A 172 -33.27 -24.00 6.07
C ARG A 172 -32.92 -22.55 5.75
N SER A 173 -33.98 -21.76 5.62
CA SER A 173 -34.16 -20.42 6.18
C SER A 173 -33.03 -19.40 6.03
N GLU A 174 -33.16 -18.58 4.99
CA GLU A 174 -32.73 -17.18 5.07
C GLU A 174 -33.56 -16.44 6.14
N ALA A 175 -32.91 -15.57 6.91
CA ALA A 175 -33.58 -14.59 7.78
C ALA A 175 -32.72 -13.32 7.82
N SER A 176 -33.18 -12.26 7.14
CA SER A 176 -32.49 -10.97 7.12
C SER A 176 -33.00 -10.08 8.25
N ALA A 177 -32.09 -9.54 9.06
CA ALA A 177 -32.33 -8.42 9.96
C ALA A 177 -31.05 -7.55 9.98
N GLY A 178 -31.17 -6.31 9.54
CA GLY A 178 -30.03 -5.38 9.50
C GLY A 178 -29.87 -4.61 10.80
N ALA A 179 -28.63 -4.18 11.07
CA ALA A 179 -28.32 -3.13 12.03
C ALA A 179 -27.30 -2.19 11.38
N GLN A 180 -27.72 -0.96 11.08
CA GLN A 180 -26.80 0.16 10.86
C GLN A 180 -26.47 0.74 12.24
N ASP A 181 -25.20 0.95 12.54
CA ASP A 181 -24.81 1.80 13.67
C ASP A 181 -23.55 2.60 13.33
N SER A 182 -23.46 3.83 13.84
CA SER A 182 -22.56 4.88 13.36
C SER A 182 -21.34 5.06 14.25
N ALA A 183 -20.29 4.29 13.98
CA ALA A 183 -19.01 4.40 14.68
C ALA A 183 -18.28 5.71 14.35
N ARG A 184 -18.43 6.70 15.23
CA ARG A 184 -17.77 8.02 15.17
C ARG A 184 -16.25 7.89 15.32
N ALA A 185 -15.49 8.16 14.26
CA ALA A 185 -14.03 8.09 14.29
C ALA A 185 -13.43 9.07 15.32
N GLN A 186 -12.52 8.56 16.16
CA GLN A 186 -11.65 9.39 17.01
C GLN A 186 -10.24 9.44 16.39
N PRO A 187 -9.51 10.57 16.53
CA PRO A 187 -8.16 10.69 15.98
C PRO A 187 -7.19 9.73 16.70
N ILE A 188 -6.42 8.99 15.91
CA ILE A 188 -5.34 8.12 16.41
C ILE A 188 -4.15 9.02 16.79
N PRO A 189 -3.64 8.99 18.04
CA PRO A 189 -2.43 9.73 18.39
C PRO A 189 -1.19 9.12 17.70
N PRO A 190 -0.19 9.93 17.31
CA PRO A 190 1.00 9.43 16.63
C PRO A 190 1.79 8.47 17.53
N ALA A 191 2.20 7.34 16.97
CA ALA A 191 2.92 6.30 17.69
C ALA A 191 4.43 6.63 17.84
N PHE A 192 5.03 6.05 18.89
CA PHE A 192 6.48 6.02 19.15
C PHE A 192 7.23 7.36 19.28
N THR A 193 7.25 7.90 20.50
CA THR A 193 8.48 8.49 21.05
C THR A 193 9.30 7.38 21.74
N PRO A 194 10.54 7.08 21.31
CA PRO A 194 11.38 6.09 21.98
C PRO A 194 11.89 6.66 23.32
N GLN A 195 11.41 6.13 24.44
CA GLN A 195 11.96 6.47 25.76
C GLN A 195 13.33 5.80 25.94
N LEU A 196 14.40 6.60 25.85
CA LEU A 196 15.73 6.19 26.25
C LEU A 196 15.73 5.78 27.74
N PRO A 197 16.29 4.61 28.12
CA PRO A 197 16.46 4.26 29.52
C PRO A 197 17.29 5.30 30.27
N ARG A 198 16.75 5.82 31.38
CA ARG A 198 17.54 6.66 32.30
C ARG A 198 18.68 5.82 32.88
N ALA A 199 19.90 6.32 32.76
CA ALA A 199 21.05 5.75 33.45
C ALA A 199 20.79 5.71 34.96
N GLN A 200 20.99 4.54 35.58
CA GLN A 200 21.08 4.44 37.04
C GLN A 200 22.49 4.91 37.49
N PRO A 201 22.62 5.55 38.66
CA PRO A 201 23.91 6.03 39.14
C PRO A 201 24.86 4.88 39.49
N GLU A 202 26.14 5.18 39.30
CA GLU A 202 27.30 4.30 39.48
C GLU A 202 27.37 3.67 40.89
N LEU A 203 27.71 2.38 40.96
CA LEU A 203 27.88 1.64 42.22
C LEU A 203 29.38 1.54 42.55
N THR A 204 29.80 2.23 43.60
CA THR A 204 31.21 2.47 43.95
C THR A 204 31.99 1.18 44.26
N PRO A 205 33.20 0.98 43.69
CA PRO A 205 34.06 -0.15 44.05
C PRO A 205 34.75 0.05 45.42
N PRO A 206 34.87 -0.99 46.27
CA PRO A 206 35.61 -0.91 47.52
C PRO A 206 37.14 -0.97 47.30
N GLY A 207 37.88 -0.14 48.04
CA GLY A 207 39.34 -0.05 47.95
C GLY A 207 40.13 -1.21 48.60
N PRO A 208 41.45 -1.32 48.31
CA PRO A 208 42.26 -2.47 48.67
C PRO A 208 42.71 -2.51 50.15
N ARG A 209 43.00 -3.70 50.66
CA ARG A 209 43.68 -3.92 51.95
C ARG A 209 44.79 -4.97 51.87
N GLY A 210 45.99 -4.57 52.31
CA GLY A 210 46.94 -5.40 53.07
C GLY A 210 47.59 -6.62 52.39
N ALA A 211 48.86 -6.48 52.02
CA ALA A 211 49.76 -7.63 51.95
C ALA A 211 50.10 -8.16 53.36
N PRO A 212 50.65 -9.38 53.48
CA PRO A 212 52.01 -9.47 54.01
C PRO A 212 52.96 -10.38 53.20
N THR A 213 54.25 -10.30 53.50
CA THR A 213 55.35 -10.88 52.71
C THR A 213 56.07 -12.06 53.39
N LYS A 214 56.57 -13.00 52.56
CA LYS A 214 57.82 -13.82 52.67
C LYS A 214 57.87 -14.73 51.42
N ALA A 215 58.94 -14.81 50.63
CA ALA A 215 60.28 -15.36 50.89
C ALA A 215 60.25 -16.89 51.13
N ASP A 216 61.05 -17.75 50.49
CA ASP A 216 62.33 -17.58 49.75
C ASP A 216 62.68 -18.82 48.85
N LYS A 217 63.74 -18.73 48.02
CA LYS A 217 64.63 -19.81 47.46
C LYS A 217 64.42 -20.47 46.06
N ARG A 218 65.23 -19.98 45.10
CA ARG A 218 66.29 -20.66 44.28
C ARG A 218 65.98 -21.88 43.35
N SER A 219 66.21 -21.69 42.03
CA SER A 219 67.17 -22.37 41.09
C SER A 219 66.81 -21.98 39.63
N ALA A 220 67.66 -21.56 38.66
CA ALA A 220 68.97 -22.02 38.13
C ALA A 220 68.84 -23.37 37.36
N VAL A 221 69.25 -23.63 36.10
CA VAL A 221 70.29 -23.17 35.11
C VAL A 221 69.78 -23.55 33.67
N SER A 222 70.11 -23.07 32.44
CA SER A 222 71.09 -22.19 31.71
C SER A 222 70.33 -21.39 30.59
N ALA A 223 70.79 -20.66 29.53
CA ALA A 223 71.94 -20.56 28.58
C ALA A 223 72.04 -21.68 27.49
N ALA A 224 72.39 -21.51 26.20
CA ALA A 224 72.70 -20.45 25.19
C ALA A 224 73.18 -21.24 23.90
N PRO A 225 73.57 -20.69 22.71
CA PRO A 225 73.88 -19.30 22.32
C PRO A 225 73.32 -18.83 20.92
N GLU A 226 73.94 -17.78 20.37
CA GLU A 226 73.62 -16.95 19.19
C GLU A 226 74.26 -17.45 17.84
N PRO A 227 74.03 -16.84 16.64
CA PRO A 227 74.83 -15.65 16.23
C PRO A 227 74.18 -14.60 15.27
N THR A 228 74.21 -13.33 15.71
CA THR A 228 74.86 -12.15 15.09
C THR A 228 74.44 -11.58 13.70
N LEU A 229 74.29 -10.24 13.64
CA LEU A 229 73.98 -9.38 12.48
C LEU A 229 75.24 -8.74 11.84
N PRO A 230 75.15 -8.10 10.65
CA PRO A 230 75.00 -6.62 10.61
C PRO A 230 74.05 -6.12 9.49
N GLY A 231 73.60 -4.87 9.42
CA GLY A 231 73.79 -3.69 10.29
C GLY A 231 73.01 -2.47 9.74
N ALA A 232 72.81 -1.42 10.55
CA ALA A 232 72.06 -0.20 10.19
C ALA A 232 72.96 1.03 10.07
N PRO A 233 72.41 2.20 9.70
CA PRO A 233 72.72 3.41 10.47
C PRO A 233 71.48 4.28 10.86
N ASP A 234 71.71 5.09 11.90
CA ASP A 234 70.76 5.76 12.80
C ASP A 234 69.78 6.82 12.26
N PRO A 235 68.65 7.06 12.98
CA PRO A 235 67.90 8.31 12.98
C PRO A 235 68.31 9.25 14.14
N ALA A 236 68.18 10.57 13.94
CA ALA A 236 68.45 11.61 14.94
C ALA A 236 67.31 12.67 14.99
N PRO A 237 67.19 13.48 16.07
CA PRO A 237 65.87 13.84 16.63
C PRO A 237 65.50 15.34 16.56
N THR A 238 64.32 15.74 17.07
CA THR A 238 64.07 16.96 17.91
C THR A 238 62.58 17.18 18.28
N ALA A 239 62.27 17.07 19.59
CA ALA A 239 61.47 18.01 20.43
C ALA A 239 60.00 18.40 20.02
N PRO A 240 59.21 19.20 20.82
CA PRO A 240 57.78 18.90 21.00
C PRO A 240 56.74 20.04 20.74
N ARG A 241 55.48 19.60 20.78
CA ARG A 241 54.18 20.29 20.69
C ARG A 241 53.94 21.52 21.62
N PRO A 242 53.23 22.55 21.11
CA PRO A 242 52.31 23.40 21.89
C PRO A 242 50.81 23.07 21.63
N ALA A 243 49.91 23.62 22.46
CA ALA A 243 48.48 23.28 22.52
C ALA A 243 47.57 24.23 21.72
N PRO A 244 46.32 23.82 21.35
CA PRO A 244 45.36 24.70 20.68
C PRO A 244 44.82 25.80 21.60
N THR A 245 44.73 27.02 21.09
CA THR A 245 44.23 28.20 21.82
C THR A 245 42.70 28.16 21.98
N GLN A 246 42.21 28.42 23.19
CA GLN A 246 40.80 28.67 23.45
C GLN A 246 40.49 30.15 23.26
N SER A 247 39.45 30.49 22.50
CA SER A 247 38.91 31.85 22.43
C SER A 247 37.67 31.95 23.32
N GLN A 248 37.80 32.57 24.49
CA GLN A 248 36.68 32.96 25.35
C GLN A 248 36.31 34.42 25.04
N THR A 249 35.03 34.71 24.81
CA THR A 249 34.52 36.09 24.63
C THR A 249 33.15 36.26 25.29
N THR A 250 33.14 36.89 26.46
CA THR A 250 31.96 37.37 27.21
C THR A 250 32.41 38.51 28.14
N PRO A 251 31.50 39.38 28.61
CA PRO A 251 30.39 39.98 27.88
C PRO A 251 30.45 41.53 27.96
N ALA A 252 29.78 42.23 27.04
CA ALA A 252 29.58 43.68 27.13
C ALA A 252 28.09 44.01 26.99
N ALA A 253 27.55 44.78 27.95
CA ALA A 253 26.15 45.18 27.97
C ALA A 253 26.01 46.63 28.43
N LEU A 254 25.45 47.49 27.58
CA LEU A 254 24.46 48.53 27.90
C LEU A 254 24.10 49.35 26.65
N ALA A 255 22.81 49.42 26.31
CA ALA A 255 22.05 50.58 25.80
C ALA A 255 20.85 50.12 24.93
N PRO A 256 19.60 50.40 25.32
CA PRO A 256 18.43 50.11 24.48
C PRO A 256 18.17 51.23 23.46
N ALA A 257 17.80 50.85 22.23
CA ALA A 257 17.27 51.74 21.19
C ALA A 257 15.72 51.62 21.13
N PRO A 258 14.98 52.65 20.64
CA PRO A 258 13.57 52.84 21.00
C PRO A 258 12.59 51.91 20.28
N ALA A 259 11.47 51.63 20.95
CA ALA A 259 10.36 50.87 20.40
C ALA A 259 9.56 51.65 19.33
N PRO A 260 9.05 50.99 18.27
CA PRO A 260 8.06 51.59 17.38
C PRO A 260 6.76 51.84 18.14
N ALA A 261 6.10 52.98 17.85
CA ALA A 261 4.94 53.44 18.60
C ALA A 261 3.70 52.55 18.39
N ALA A 262 2.93 52.34 19.45
CA ALA A 262 1.62 51.70 19.37
C ALA A 262 0.60 52.63 18.66
N PRO A 263 -0.28 52.09 17.79
CA PRO A 263 -1.30 52.89 17.13
C PRO A 263 -2.36 53.38 18.13
N GLN A 264 -2.75 54.66 18.05
CA GLN A 264 -3.82 55.22 18.88
C GLN A 264 -5.22 54.83 18.35
N PRO A 265 -6.21 54.63 19.24
CA PRO A 265 -7.58 54.30 18.83
C PRO A 265 -8.31 55.54 18.28
N GLY A 266 -8.43 55.61 16.95
CA GLY A 266 -9.29 56.59 16.28
C GLY A 266 -10.77 56.18 16.31
N SER A 267 -11.66 57.17 16.51
CA SER A 267 -13.12 57.01 16.54
C SER A 267 -13.70 56.49 15.21
N PRO A 268 -14.87 55.81 15.22
CA PRO A 268 -15.38 55.09 14.05
C PRO A 268 -15.85 56.02 12.93
N GLY A 269 -15.14 55.99 11.79
CA GLY A 269 -15.61 56.54 10.52
C GLY A 269 -16.63 55.61 9.84
N LEU A 270 -17.64 56.21 9.19
CA LEU A 270 -18.66 55.48 8.43
C LEU A 270 -18.04 54.76 7.21
N PRO A 271 -18.48 53.52 6.88
CA PRO A 271 -17.89 52.76 5.78
C PRO A 271 -18.26 53.36 4.42
N GLN A 272 -17.27 53.86 3.68
CA GLN A 272 -17.41 54.09 2.24
C GLN A 272 -17.24 52.75 1.48
N PRO A 273 -18.07 52.46 0.46
CA PRO A 273 -17.94 51.26 -0.35
C PRO A 273 -16.77 51.38 -1.35
N GLY A 274 -15.56 51.13 -0.87
CA GLY A 274 -14.33 51.17 -1.67
C GLY A 274 -13.98 49.82 -2.31
N LEU A 275 -13.86 49.83 -3.65
CA LEU A 275 -12.99 49.00 -4.51
C LEU A 275 -12.66 47.56 -4.03
N ALA A 276 -13.19 46.57 -4.76
CA ALA A 276 -12.86 45.16 -4.55
C ALA A 276 -11.35 44.88 -4.73
N GLN A 277 -10.75 44.19 -3.76
CA GLN A 277 -9.33 43.83 -3.77
C GLN A 277 -9.07 42.61 -4.70
N PRO A 278 -8.20 42.69 -5.72
CA PRO A 278 -7.93 41.55 -6.61
C PRO A 278 -7.11 40.40 -6.00
N GLY A 279 -6.52 40.59 -4.82
CA GLY A 279 -5.43 39.74 -4.33
C GLY A 279 -5.80 38.31 -3.90
N LEU A 280 -7.01 38.08 -3.40
CA LEU A 280 -7.37 36.78 -2.80
C LEU A 280 -7.53 35.64 -3.81
N ALA A 281 -7.89 35.94 -5.06
CA ALA A 281 -8.03 34.93 -6.12
C ALA A 281 -6.68 34.47 -6.69
N GLN A 282 -5.65 35.32 -6.62
CA GLN A 282 -4.33 35.06 -7.22
C GLN A 282 -3.52 34.08 -6.36
N SER A 283 -3.53 34.24 -5.03
CA SER A 283 -2.78 33.36 -4.11
C SER A 283 -3.18 31.88 -4.23
N GLY A 284 -4.47 31.59 -4.42
CA GLY A 284 -4.99 30.22 -4.55
C GLY A 284 -4.70 29.54 -5.89
N LEU A 285 -4.09 30.25 -6.85
CA LEU A 285 -3.49 29.68 -8.05
C LEU A 285 -2.01 29.37 -7.81
N THR A 286 -1.24 30.30 -7.23
CA THR A 286 0.17 30.06 -6.90
C THR A 286 0.36 28.88 -5.94
N GLU A 287 -0.48 28.76 -4.91
CA GLU A 287 -0.45 27.60 -4.00
C GLU A 287 -0.71 26.27 -4.75
N LEU A 288 -1.59 26.28 -5.76
CA LEU A 288 -1.87 25.09 -6.57
C LEU A 288 -0.69 24.75 -7.51
N GLU A 289 -0.05 25.76 -8.11
CA GLU A 289 1.14 25.58 -8.94
C GLU A 289 2.31 25.01 -8.12
N GLU A 290 2.50 25.48 -6.88
CA GLU A 290 3.46 24.91 -5.92
C GLU A 290 3.12 23.46 -5.56
N GLN A 291 1.85 23.16 -5.23
CA GLN A 291 1.39 21.79 -4.93
C GLN A 291 1.59 20.84 -6.12
N LEU A 292 1.22 21.24 -7.35
CA LEU A 292 1.41 20.44 -8.56
C LEU A 292 2.90 20.22 -8.87
N THR A 293 3.75 21.21 -8.62
CA THR A 293 5.21 21.11 -8.78
C THR A 293 5.83 20.14 -7.78
N GLU A 294 5.45 20.24 -6.50
CA GLU A 294 5.90 19.33 -5.44
C GLU A 294 5.41 17.89 -5.68
N PHE A 295 4.14 17.72 -6.07
CA PHE A 295 3.56 16.43 -6.43
C PHE A 295 4.30 15.78 -7.61
N ALA A 296 4.53 16.52 -8.69
CA ALA A 296 5.27 16.03 -9.86
C ALA A 296 6.72 15.62 -9.48
N ARG A 297 7.40 16.46 -8.69
CA ARG A 297 8.77 16.22 -8.18
C ARG A 297 8.85 14.96 -7.30
N LEU A 298 7.85 14.71 -6.46
CA LEU A 298 7.80 13.54 -5.58
C LEU A 298 7.45 12.24 -6.30
N THR A 299 6.62 12.32 -7.35
CA THR A 299 6.05 11.13 -8.02
C THR A 299 6.67 10.77 -9.38
N GLY A 300 7.56 11.63 -9.90
CA GLY A 300 8.31 11.39 -11.13
C GLY A 300 7.60 11.82 -12.42
N TYR A 301 6.55 12.65 -12.35
CA TYR A 301 6.00 13.30 -13.54
C TYR A 301 6.89 14.47 -13.97
N ARG A 302 7.02 14.67 -15.29
CA ARG A 302 7.40 15.97 -15.86
C ARG A 302 6.18 16.87 -15.86
N LEU A 303 6.22 17.97 -15.11
CA LEU A 303 5.23 19.04 -15.18
C LEU A 303 5.53 19.93 -16.41
N THR A 304 4.51 20.22 -17.22
CA THR A 304 4.58 21.17 -18.33
C THR A 304 3.37 22.10 -18.28
N PRO A 305 3.53 23.40 -17.93
CA PRO A 305 2.45 24.38 -18.06
C PRO A 305 2.14 24.63 -19.54
N LEU A 306 0.86 24.70 -19.91
CA LEU A 306 0.42 24.93 -21.30
C LEU A 306 -0.16 26.33 -21.54
N GLY A 307 -0.37 27.12 -20.47
CA GLY A 307 -1.12 28.38 -20.52
C GLY A 307 -2.60 28.18 -20.20
N ASP A 308 -3.34 29.28 -20.07
CA ASP A 308 -4.81 29.32 -19.99
C ASP A 308 -5.45 28.38 -18.94
N GLY A 309 -4.75 28.18 -17.81
CA GLY A 309 -5.20 27.29 -16.73
C GLY A 309 -5.00 25.79 -17.01
N LEU A 310 -4.29 25.41 -18.08
CA LEU A 310 -3.97 24.03 -18.42
C LEU A 310 -2.53 23.65 -18.03
N VAL A 311 -2.39 22.47 -17.45
CA VAL A 311 -1.11 21.89 -17.02
C VAL A 311 -1.06 20.42 -17.40
N ARG A 312 0.01 19.97 -18.06
CA ARG A 312 0.23 18.58 -18.47
C ARG A 312 1.23 17.90 -17.54
N LEU A 313 0.84 16.80 -16.91
CA LEU A 313 1.74 15.84 -16.25
C LEU A 313 2.12 14.74 -17.24
N SER A 314 3.39 14.59 -17.56
CA SER A 314 3.89 13.52 -18.43
C SER A 314 4.64 12.46 -17.62
N ALA A 315 4.26 11.19 -17.74
CA ALA A 315 4.97 10.06 -17.15
C ALA A 315 5.90 9.42 -18.19
N GLU A 316 7.21 9.50 -17.95
CA GLU A 316 8.26 8.92 -18.80
C GLU A 316 8.72 7.57 -18.19
N LEU A 317 7.94 6.49 -18.37
CA LEU A 317 8.21 5.16 -17.79
C LEU A 317 9.13 4.32 -18.70
N GLY A 318 10.21 4.95 -19.19
CA GLY A 318 11.13 4.40 -20.20
C GLY A 318 10.62 4.52 -21.64
N ASP A 319 11.45 4.08 -22.59
CA ASP A 319 11.26 4.35 -24.03
C ASP A 319 9.92 3.88 -24.61
N THR A 320 9.41 2.73 -24.11
CA THR A 320 8.19 2.07 -24.63
C THR A 320 6.92 2.60 -23.97
N TYR A 321 6.99 3.09 -22.73
CA TYR A 321 5.81 3.39 -21.92
C TYR A 321 5.81 4.84 -21.47
N ARG A 322 4.96 5.63 -22.12
CA ARG A 322 4.63 6.99 -21.69
C ARG A 322 3.13 7.16 -21.63
N TYR A 323 2.66 8.04 -20.75
CA TYR A 323 1.29 8.53 -20.78
C TYR A 323 1.24 9.97 -20.23
N SER A 324 0.18 10.69 -20.54
CA SER A 324 -0.04 12.07 -20.12
C SER A 324 -1.36 12.26 -19.38
N VAL A 325 -1.36 13.18 -18.41
CA VAL A 325 -2.55 13.65 -17.71
C VAL A 325 -2.69 15.15 -17.94
N LEU A 326 -3.76 15.57 -18.62
CA LEU A 326 -4.10 16.98 -18.77
C LEU A 326 -4.96 17.44 -17.59
N LEU A 327 -4.45 18.40 -16.83
CA LEU A 327 -5.13 19.02 -15.70
C LEU A 327 -5.66 20.40 -16.09
N ALA A 328 -6.92 20.68 -15.73
CA ALA A 328 -7.50 22.01 -15.80
C ALA A 328 -7.57 22.60 -14.38
N ALA A 329 -6.87 23.72 -14.14
CA ALA A 329 -6.86 24.44 -12.86
C ALA A 329 -8.12 25.30 -12.64
N ASP A 330 -8.85 25.60 -13.71
CA ASP A 330 -10.08 26.40 -13.73
C ASP A 330 -11.15 25.68 -14.60
N PRO A 331 -12.43 25.61 -14.16
CA PRO A 331 -13.54 25.09 -14.98
C PRO A 331 -13.67 25.69 -16.38
N GLN A 332 -13.26 26.94 -16.62
CA GLN A 332 -13.28 27.56 -17.95
C GLN A 332 -12.31 26.87 -18.92
N ALA A 333 -11.16 26.38 -18.43
CA ALA A 333 -10.13 25.72 -19.25
C ALA A 333 -10.61 24.40 -19.88
N VAL A 334 -11.66 23.79 -19.32
CA VAL A 334 -12.36 22.62 -19.89
C VAL A 334 -13.00 22.95 -21.26
N SER A 335 -13.25 24.23 -21.55
CA SER A 335 -13.79 24.68 -22.85
C SER A 335 -12.70 24.94 -23.91
N HIS A 336 -11.41 24.86 -23.54
CA HIS A 336 -10.31 25.21 -24.43
C HIS A 336 -10.08 24.15 -25.53
N PRO A 337 -9.69 24.52 -26.78
CA PRO A 337 -9.39 23.55 -27.84
C PRO A 337 -8.34 22.50 -27.45
N THR A 338 -7.33 22.87 -26.64
CA THR A 338 -6.34 21.91 -26.13
C THR A 338 -6.99 20.85 -25.22
N TRP A 339 -7.98 21.25 -24.42
CA TRP A 339 -8.77 20.29 -23.64
C TRP A 339 -9.63 19.42 -24.54
N THR A 340 -10.34 19.96 -25.54
CA THR A 340 -11.23 19.14 -26.38
C THR A 340 -10.50 18.26 -27.41
N GLY A 341 -9.26 18.59 -27.80
CA GLY A 341 -8.51 17.95 -28.89
C GLY A 341 -8.07 16.48 -28.72
N GLY A 342 -8.30 15.85 -27.57
CA GLY A 342 -8.14 14.40 -27.40
C GLY A 342 -6.72 13.82 -27.31
N GLU A 343 -5.66 14.64 -27.32
CA GLU A 343 -4.26 14.16 -27.39
C GLU A 343 -3.75 13.43 -26.12
N ASP A 344 -4.31 13.72 -24.95
CA ASP A 344 -3.85 13.22 -23.65
C ASP A 344 -4.64 11.99 -23.19
N ASP A 345 -3.93 10.94 -22.75
CA ASP A 345 -4.50 9.65 -22.29
C ASP A 345 -5.52 9.83 -21.15
N HIS A 346 -5.23 10.73 -20.22
CA HIS A 346 -5.98 10.97 -19.00
C HIS A 346 -6.18 12.47 -18.80
N ARG A 347 -7.29 12.82 -18.14
CA ARG A 347 -7.79 14.20 -18.02
C ARG A 347 -8.41 14.38 -16.65
N ALA A 348 -8.25 15.53 -16.00
CA ALA A 348 -8.95 15.85 -14.76
C ALA A 348 -9.12 17.36 -14.54
N LEU A 349 -10.32 17.78 -14.12
CA LEU A 349 -10.58 19.12 -13.60
C LEU A 349 -10.14 19.17 -12.13
N ILE A 350 -9.40 20.22 -11.75
CA ILE A 350 -9.01 20.45 -10.36
C ILE A 350 -10.18 21.10 -9.62
N SER A 351 -10.74 20.39 -8.64
CA SER A 351 -11.92 20.80 -7.88
C SER A 351 -11.68 20.75 -6.37
N THR A 352 -12.73 20.97 -5.58
CA THR A 352 -12.77 20.65 -4.14
C THR A 352 -13.65 19.43 -3.88
N GLU A 353 -13.58 18.83 -2.70
CA GLU A 353 -14.46 17.73 -2.26
C GLU A 353 -15.93 18.13 -2.11
N SER A 354 -16.18 19.44 -1.98
CA SER A 354 -17.53 20.02 -2.02
C SER A 354 -18.14 20.05 -3.42
N ASP A 355 -17.33 20.00 -4.49
CA ASP A 355 -17.82 19.93 -5.86
C ASP A 355 -18.12 18.47 -6.23
N ARG A 356 -19.41 18.17 -6.36
CA ARG A 356 -19.93 16.85 -6.75
C ARG A 356 -20.50 16.84 -8.17
N SER A 357 -20.05 17.75 -9.03
CA SER A 357 -20.38 17.76 -10.45
C SER A 357 -20.06 16.40 -11.09
N ARG A 358 -21.06 15.82 -11.78
CA ARG A 358 -20.95 14.49 -12.39
C ARG A 358 -20.85 14.63 -13.91
N GLY A 359 -19.73 14.19 -14.47
CA GLY A 359 -19.53 14.08 -15.92
C GLY A 359 -18.08 14.31 -16.33
N THR A 360 -17.40 15.27 -15.70
CA THR A 360 -15.97 15.52 -15.90
C THR A 360 -15.16 14.72 -14.89
N PRO A 361 -14.09 14.03 -15.32
CA PRO A 361 -13.07 13.51 -14.41
C PRO A 361 -12.49 14.60 -13.48
N ARG A 362 -12.18 14.28 -12.22
CA ARG A 362 -11.69 15.27 -11.23
C ARG A 362 -10.44 14.85 -10.47
N LEU A 363 -9.66 15.84 -10.05
CA LEU A 363 -8.63 15.77 -9.01
C LEU A 363 -9.03 16.78 -7.92
N THR A 364 -9.29 16.34 -6.69
CA THR A 364 -9.59 17.30 -5.61
C THR A 364 -8.30 17.86 -5.01
N ARG A 365 -8.31 19.14 -4.63
CA ARG A 365 -7.16 19.79 -3.97
C ARG A 365 -6.81 19.10 -2.64
N GLU A 366 -7.83 18.62 -1.94
CA GLU A 366 -7.73 17.85 -0.71
C GLU A 366 -7.03 16.49 -0.94
N ALA A 367 -7.35 15.79 -2.04
CA ALA A 367 -6.65 14.58 -2.43
C ALA A 367 -5.21 14.84 -2.89
N LEU A 368 -4.97 15.90 -3.66
CA LEU A 368 -3.63 16.31 -4.08
C LEU A 368 -2.71 16.56 -2.87
N ALA A 369 -3.19 17.29 -1.86
CA ALA A 369 -2.46 17.52 -0.62
C ALA A 369 -2.18 16.22 0.15
N ALA A 370 -3.17 15.32 0.27
CA ALA A 370 -2.98 14.01 0.92
C ALA A 370 -1.93 13.14 0.17
N LEU A 371 -1.97 13.11 -1.17
CA LEU A 371 -1.01 12.38 -1.98
C LEU A 371 0.43 12.91 -1.83
N ILE A 372 0.62 14.23 -1.70
CA ILE A 372 1.93 14.84 -1.44
C ILE A 372 2.49 14.33 -0.11
N GLU A 373 1.70 14.32 0.96
CA GLU A 373 2.11 13.77 2.26
C GLU A 373 2.40 12.26 2.21
N HIS A 374 1.61 11.50 1.46
CA HIS A 374 1.84 10.07 1.26
C HIS A 374 3.13 9.78 0.47
N ALA A 375 3.41 10.56 -0.59
CA ALA A 375 4.62 10.44 -1.40
C ALA A 375 5.89 10.90 -0.66
N ARG A 376 5.76 11.71 0.40
CA ARG A 376 6.86 12.07 1.33
C ARG A 376 7.27 10.90 2.25
N LEU A 377 6.37 9.95 2.53
CA LEU A 377 6.61 8.80 3.42
C LEU A 377 7.14 7.56 2.67
N VAL A 378 6.58 7.29 1.50
CA VAL A 378 6.94 6.15 0.63
C VAL A 378 7.03 6.67 -0.81
N PRO A 379 8.07 6.32 -1.59
CA PRO A 379 8.14 6.68 -3.00
C PRO A 379 6.93 6.13 -3.77
N LEU A 380 6.00 7.03 -4.08
CA LEU A 380 4.81 6.78 -4.88
C LEU A 380 5.17 7.12 -6.34
N SER A 381 4.97 6.23 -7.29
CA SER A 381 5.31 6.50 -8.69
C SER A 381 4.09 6.90 -9.53
N ALA A 382 4.35 7.56 -10.65
CA ALA A 382 3.35 7.75 -11.71
C ALA A 382 2.73 6.41 -12.20
N LEU A 383 3.39 5.27 -12.07
CA LEU A 383 2.79 3.98 -12.44
C LEU A 383 1.71 3.54 -11.43
N ASP A 384 1.95 3.74 -10.13
CA ASP A 384 0.98 3.41 -9.07
C ASP A 384 -0.30 4.25 -9.19
N LEU A 385 -0.16 5.52 -9.59
CA LEU A 385 -1.26 6.45 -9.79
C LEU A 385 -2.09 6.18 -11.06
N ARG A 386 -1.56 5.45 -12.05
CA ARG A 386 -2.22 5.20 -13.35
C ARG A 386 -3.59 4.55 -13.22
N GLY A 387 -3.79 3.67 -12.22
CA GLY A 387 -5.08 3.04 -11.96
C GLY A 387 -6.18 4.03 -11.57
N TYR A 388 -5.83 5.04 -10.76
CA TYR A 388 -6.74 6.08 -10.31
C TYR A 388 -7.08 7.06 -11.44
N TRP A 389 -6.09 7.44 -12.27
CA TRP A 389 -6.36 8.22 -13.48
C TRP A 389 -7.31 7.52 -14.46
N ARG A 390 -7.18 6.19 -14.66
CA ARG A 390 -8.16 5.42 -15.47
C ARG A 390 -9.55 5.35 -14.82
N ALA A 391 -9.66 5.42 -13.50
CA ALA A 391 -10.96 5.51 -12.79
C ALA A 391 -11.61 6.91 -12.90
N GLY A 392 -10.88 7.91 -13.39
CA GLY A 392 -11.39 9.26 -13.71
C GLY A 392 -11.74 10.13 -12.51
N ASN A 393 -11.65 9.64 -11.27
CA ASN A 393 -11.86 10.44 -10.07
C ASN A 393 -10.69 10.20 -9.14
N LEU A 394 -10.06 11.28 -8.70
CA LEU A 394 -8.96 11.25 -7.74
C LEU A 394 -9.30 12.22 -6.60
N ASP A 395 -10.00 11.66 -5.62
CA ASP A 395 -10.62 12.31 -4.47
C ASP A 395 -10.13 11.70 -3.15
N LEU A 396 -10.66 12.12 -2.01
CA LEU A 396 -10.24 11.60 -0.70
C LEU A 396 -10.50 10.10 -0.49
N GLU A 397 -11.47 9.48 -1.19
CA GLU A 397 -11.65 8.01 -1.17
C GLU A 397 -10.51 7.31 -1.93
N SER A 398 -10.10 7.90 -3.06
CA SER A 398 -8.92 7.49 -3.82
C SER A 398 -7.62 7.69 -3.04
N ALA A 399 -7.46 8.84 -2.37
CA ALA A 399 -6.29 9.15 -1.56
C ALA A 399 -6.20 8.24 -0.31
N ALA A 400 -7.32 7.93 0.35
CA ALA A 400 -7.37 6.95 1.44
C ALA A 400 -6.99 5.54 0.97
N SER A 401 -7.35 5.16 -0.26
CA SER A 401 -6.92 3.89 -0.85
C SER A 401 -5.40 3.84 -1.09
N VAL A 402 -4.76 4.97 -1.44
CA VAL A 402 -3.30 5.11 -1.48
C VAL A 402 -2.70 5.10 -0.06
N ALA A 403 -3.37 5.71 0.93
CA ALA A 403 -2.93 5.74 2.32
C ALA A 403 -2.81 4.33 2.93
N GLU A 404 -3.78 3.44 2.68
CA GLU A 404 -3.74 2.05 3.12
C GLU A 404 -2.58 1.25 2.48
N TRP A 405 -2.26 1.53 1.21
CA TRP A 405 -1.09 0.95 0.54
C TRP A 405 0.23 1.48 1.13
N VAL A 406 0.33 2.80 1.38
CA VAL A 406 1.49 3.41 2.06
C VAL A 406 1.65 2.85 3.47
N GLY A 407 0.56 2.72 4.23
CA GLY A 407 0.55 2.10 5.55
C GLY A 407 1.04 0.65 5.52
N THR A 408 0.64 -0.12 4.51
CA THR A 408 1.12 -1.49 4.27
C THR A 408 2.64 -1.51 3.99
N GLN A 409 3.15 -0.59 3.18
CA GLN A 409 4.59 -0.46 2.89
C GLN A 409 5.41 -0.04 4.12
N LEU A 410 4.90 0.91 4.91
CA LEU A 410 5.53 1.35 6.16
C LEU A 410 5.53 0.24 7.21
N ALA A 411 4.45 -0.54 7.33
CA ALA A 411 4.40 -1.71 8.18
C ALA A 411 5.48 -2.73 7.79
N GLN A 412 5.58 -3.10 6.51
CA GLN A 412 6.61 -4.04 6.03
C GLN A 412 8.04 -3.56 6.32
N ARG A 413 8.32 -2.26 6.14
CA ARG A 413 9.61 -1.64 6.52
C ARG A 413 9.86 -1.70 8.03
N GLY A 414 8.85 -1.42 8.85
CA GLY A 414 8.92 -1.51 10.31
C GLY A 414 9.22 -2.93 10.77
N THR A 415 8.53 -3.92 10.19
CA THR A 415 8.72 -5.34 10.49
C THR A 415 10.15 -5.81 10.13
N PHE A 416 10.65 -5.47 8.94
CA PHE A 416 12.04 -5.76 8.54
C PHE A 416 13.06 -5.14 9.51
N THR A 417 12.83 -3.87 9.91
CA THR A 417 13.66 -3.14 10.88
C THR A 417 13.63 -3.81 12.26
N TYR A 418 12.49 -4.31 12.71
CA TYR A 418 12.34 -4.95 14.02
C TYR A 418 13.04 -6.33 14.09
N VAL A 419 13.04 -7.09 12.98
CA VAL A 419 13.87 -8.29 12.83
C VAL A 419 15.36 -7.94 12.91
N LEU A 420 15.82 -6.90 12.19
CA LEU A 420 17.21 -6.45 12.26
C LEU A 420 17.62 -6.03 13.68
N LEU A 421 16.77 -5.28 14.40
CA LEU A 421 17.03 -4.91 15.80
C LEU A 421 17.10 -6.12 16.73
N THR A 422 16.27 -7.14 16.49
CA THR A 422 16.26 -8.38 17.29
C THR A 422 17.48 -9.26 17.00
N LEU A 423 17.97 -9.27 15.75
CA LEU A 423 19.23 -9.90 15.36
C LEU A 423 20.45 -9.11 15.87
N ALA A 424 20.38 -7.78 15.95
CA ALA A 424 21.46 -6.93 16.48
C ALA A 424 21.74 -7.15 17.97
N ALA A 425 20.79 -7.72 18.70
CA ALA A 425 20.94 -8.16 20.09
C ALA A 425 21.63 -9.53 20.23
N GLN A 426 21.96 -10.21 19.12
CA GLN A 426 22.70 -11.47 19.10
C GLN A 426 24.17 -11.24 18.70
N PRO A 427 25.14 -11.98 19.26
CA PRO A 427 26.54 -11.85 18.86
C PRO A 427 26.78 -12.43 17.46
N ALA A 428 27.80 -11.92 16.77
CA ALA A 428 28.26 -12.50 15.52
C ALA A 428 28.72 -13.97 15.72
N GLN A 429 28.59 -14.78 14.66
CA GLN A 429 28.80 -16.23 14.66
C GLN A 429 27.86 -17.04 15.57
N SER A 430 26.72 -16.46 16.01
CA SER A 430 25.68 -17.19 16.76
C SER A 430 24.70 -17.94 15.87
N VAL A 431 24.17 -19.07 16.34
CA VAL A 431 23.01 -19.74 15.74
C VAL A 431 21.73 -19.13 16.32
N VAL A 432 20.85 -18.66 15.44
CA VAL A 432 19.54 -18.10 15.75
C VAL A 432 18.46 -19.10 15.33
N ASN A 433 17.58 -19.46 16.26
CA ASN A 433 16.40 -20.27 15.99
C ASN A 433 15.21 -19.37 15.61
N VAL A 434 14.45 -19.76 14.58
CA VAL A 434 13.27 -19.01 14.14
C VAL A 434 12.18 -18.99 15.23
N SER A 435 12.01 -20.06 16.02
CA SER A 435 11.03 -20.09 17.12
C SER A 435 11.35 -19.07 18.21
N ASP A 436 12.59 -19.04 18.68
CA ASP A 436 13.07 -18.09 19.71
C ASP A 436 12.95 -16.63 19.23
N LEU A 437 13.08 -16.41 17.92
CA LEU A 437 12.86 -15.10 17.29
C LEU A 437 11.36 -14.75 17.27
N ALA A 438 10.47 -15.69 16.94
CA ALA A 438 9.02 -15.50 17.03
C ALA A 438 8.56 -15.14 18.45
N GLU A 439 9.09 -15.82 19.48
CA GLU A 439 8.75 -15.56 20.88
C GLU A 439 9.16 -14.13 21.31
N ARG A 440 10.32 -13.66 20.84
CA ARG A 440 10.82 -12.29 21.12
C ARG A 440 10.05 -11.20 20.35
N LEU A 441 9.63 -11.48 19.12
CA LEU A 441 8.84 -10.57 18.28
C LEU A 441 7.34 -10.59 18.65
N GLY A 442 6.89 -11.63 19.35
CA GLY A 442 5.51 -11.81 19.78
C GLY A 442 4.52 -11.93 18.61
N SER A 443 3.28 -11.50 18.85
CA SER A 443 2.22 -11.52 17.84
C SER A 443 2.32 -10.40 16.78
N ALA A 444 3.42 -9.65 16.73
CA ALA A 444 3.59 -8.51 15.82
C ALA A 444 3.98 -8.91 14.39
N MET A 445 4.35 -10.17 14.17
CA MET A 445 4.86 -10.68 12.89
C MET A 445 4.43 -12.14 12.66
N SER A 446 4.14 -12.52 11.41
CA SER A 446 3.88 -13.94 11.11
C SER A 446 5.17 -14.74 10.83
N LEU A 447 5.12 -16.04 11.09
CA LEU A 447 6.20 -16.97 10.81
C LEU A 447 6.60 -16.98 9.31
N ASP A 448 5.62 -16.84 8.41
CA ASP A 448 5.87 -16.79 6.96
C ASP A 448 6.62 -15.52 6.55
N GLU A 449 6.24 -14.36 7.11
CA GLU A 449 6.97 -13.10 6.88
C GLU A 449 8.38 -13.17 7.47
N MET A 450 8.55 -13.81 8.62
CA MET A 450 9.84 -13.88 9.30
C MET A 450 10.82 -14.74 8.52
N ASN A 451 10.37 -15.90 8.03
CA ASN A 451 11.18 -16.70 7.11
C ASN A 451 11.53 -15.92 5.83
N ARG A 452 10.61 -15.12 5.25
CA ARG A 452 10.92 -14.26 4.08
C ARG A 452 11.99 -13.20 4.39
N VAL A 453 11.96 -12.58 5.57
CA VAL A 453 12.99 -11.61 5.99
C VAL A 453 14.34 -12.31 6.17
N LEU A 454 14.39 -13.44 6.86
CA LEU A 454 15.61 -14.20 7.09
C LEU A 454 16.19 -14.77 5.77
N ASP A 455 15.34 -15.28 4.88
CA ASP A 455 15.70 -15.69 3.51
C ASP A 455 16.24 -14.53 2.66
N THR A 456 15.79 -13.30 2.90
CA THR A 456 16.30 -12.10 2.22
C THR A 456 17.68 -11.72 2.77
N LEU A 457 17.85 -11.74 4.09
CA LEU A 457 19.14 -11.49 4.75
C LEU A 457 20.18 -12.58 4.46
N ALA A 458 19.76 -13.80 4.14
CA ALA A 458 20.65 -14.89 3.71
C ALA A 458 21.18 -14.75 2.27
N ARG A 459 20.58 -13.89 1.44
CA ARG A 459 20.93 -13.74 0.01
C ARG A 459 21.82 -12.52 -0.24
N PRO A 460 22.61 -12.51 -1.32
CA PRO A 460 23.26 -11.30 -1.80
C PRO A 460 22.23 -10.17 -2.08
N PRO A 461 22.53 -8.89 -1.80
CA PRO A 461 23.83 -8.40 -1.32
C PRO A 461 24.10 -8.70 0.16
N PHE A 462 23.08 -8.81 1.01
CA PHE A 462 23.21 -8.93 2.47
C PHE A 462 24.13 -10.07 2.91
N SER A 463 23.85 -11.30 2.47
CA SER A 463 24.63 -12.51 2.79
C SER A 463 24.94 -12.70 4.28
N ALA A 464 24.08 -12.15 5.15
CA ALA A 464 24.30 -11.99 6.59
C ALA A 464 24.05 -13.27 7.38
N LEU A 465 23.16 -14.12 6.86
CA LEU A 465 22.75 -15.37 7.48
C LEU A 465 23.15 -16.55 6.60
N THR A 466 23.58 -17.65 7.20
CA THR A 466 23.62 -18.96 6.52
C THR A 466 22.43 -19.80 7.01
N PRO A 467 21.51 -20.26 6.14
CA PRO A 467 20.45 -21.17 6.55
C PRO A 467 21.02 -22.53 6.98
N LEU A 468 20.53 -23.07 8.08
CA LEU A 468 20.90 -24.36 8.65
C LEU A 468 19.68 -25.32 8.68
N PRO A 469 19.91 -26.64 8.73
CA PRO A 469 18.84 -27.61 8.90
C PRO A 469 17.97 -27.33 10.14
N GLY A 470 16.67 -27.66 10.05
CA GLY A 470 15.74 -27.53 11.18
C GLY A 470 15.17 -26.12 11.43
N GLY A 471 15.32 -25.18 10.50
CA GLY A 471 14.78 -23.82 10.66
C GLY A 471 15.65 -22.93 11.55
N GLN A 472 16.97 -23.07 11.42
CA GLN A 472 17.96 -22.26 12.14
C GLN A 472 18.78 -21.44 11.14
N PHE A 473 19.39 -20.36 11.60
CA PHE A 473 20.25 -19.49 10.80
C PHE A 473 21.53 -19.14 11.58
N LEU A 474 22.70 -19.28 10.96
CA LEU A 474 23.96 -18.77 11.50
C LEU A 474 24.13 -17.29 11.13
N LEU A 475 24.20 -16.40 12.11
CA LEU A 475 24.48 -14.98 11.92
C LEU A 475 25.98 -14.77 11.68
N ARG A 476 26.40 -14.36 10.48
CA ARG A 476 27.81 -14.36 10.05
C ARG A 476 28.60 -13.12 10.47
N SER A 477 27.94 -11.98 10.67
CA SER A 477 28.52 -10.70 11.11
C SER A 477 27.55 -10.01 12.05
N ALA A 478 27.99 -8.99 12.80
CA ALA A 478 27.04 -8.22 13.59
C ALA A 478 26.18 -7.34 12.65
N VAL A 479 24.92 -7.11 13.01
CA VAL A 479 24.01 -6.29 12.19
C VAL A 479 24.54 -4.87 11.91
N PRO A 480 25.25 -4.17 12.83
CA PRO A 480 25.90 -2.91 12.50
C PRO A 480 26.92 -3.02 11.36
N ASP A 481 27.77 -4.06 11.38
CA ASP A 481 28.81 -4.30 10.36
C ASP A 481 28.17 -4.56 8.99
N LEU A 482 27.15 -5.43 8.96
CA LEU A 482 26.34 -5.71 7.77
C LEU A 482 25.75 -4.45 7.13
N LEU A 483 25.25 -3.52 7.96
CA LEU A 483 24.65 -2.28 7.48
C LEU A 483 25.71 -1.28 6.99
N ALA A 484 26.92 -1.30 7.56
CA ALA A 484 28.07 -0.55 7.04
C ALA A 484 28.55 -1.11 5.68
N ASP A 485 28.76 -2.44 5.57
CA ASP A 485 29.13 -3.12 4.33
C ASP A 485 28.13 -2.84 3.21
N LEU A 486 26.83 -2.90 3.52
CA LEU A 486 25.76 -2.62 2.57
C LEU A 486 25.74 -1.14 2.13
N ALA A 487 26.00 -0.21 3.06
CA ALA A 487 26.08 1.22 2.75
C ALA A 487 27.29 1.54 1.86
N ASP A 488 28.45 0.95 2.13
CA ASP A 488 29.66 1.14 1.31
C ASP A 488 29.54 0.45 -0.06
N TYR A 489 28.90 -0.71 -0.14
CA TYR A 489 28.50 -1.34 -1.40
C TYR A 489 27.57 -0.41 -2.21
N ALA A 490 26.50 0.11 -1.59
CA ALA A 490 25.55 1.01 -2.25
C ALA A 490 26.21 2.32 -2.71
N GLN A 491 27.11 2.90 -1.91
CA GLN A 491 27.93 4.04 -2.33
C GLN A 491 28.89 3.66 -3.49
N GLY A 492 29.49 2.47 -3.45
CA GLY A 492 30.35 1.93 -4.50
C GLY A 492 29.62 1.79 -5.83
N VAL A 493 28.39 1.26 -5.80
CA VAL A 493 27.49 1.20 -6.96
C VAL A 493 27.11 2.61 -7.43
N ARG A 494 26.69 3.52 -6.52
CA ARG A 494 26.33 4.91 -6.89
C ARG A 494 27.49 5.69 -7.51
N ARG A 495 28.73 5.44 -7.07
CA ARG A 495 29.95 6.02 -7.67
C ARG A 495 30.21 5.52 -9.10
N ARG A 496 29.75 4.32 -9.47
CA ARG A 496 29.87 3.72 -10.82
C ARG A 496 28.67 4.03 -11.73
N LEU A 497 27.50 4.32 -11.16
CA LEU A 497 26.27 4.67 -11.91
C LEU A 497 26.18 6.16 -12.28
N ARG A 498 27.04 7.03 -11.73
CA ARG A 498 27.21 8.38 -12.27
C ARG A 498 27.81 8.28 -13.68
N PRO A 499 27.28 9.00 -14.68
CA PRO A 499 27.92 9.07 -15.99
C PRO A 499 29.32 9.65 -15.86
N ALA A 500 30.26 9.14 -16.65
CA ALA A 500 31.64 9.65 -16.70
C ALA A 500 31.72 10.91 -17.58
N GLY A 501 30.99 11.96 -17.20
CA GLY A 501 30.90 13.22 -17.95
C GLY A 501 29.63 14.03 -17.66
N GLU A 502 29.60 14.69 -16.51
CA GLU A 502 28.96 16.01 -16.27
C GLU A 502 29.96 16.88 -15.49
#